data_AF-A0A371JLC8-F1
#
_entry.id   AF-A0A371JLC8-F1
#
_cell.length_a   1.000
_cell.length_b   1.000
_cell.length_c   1.000
_cell.angle_alpha   90.00
_cell.angle_beta   90.00
_cell.angle_gamma   90.00
#
_symmetry.space_group_name_H-M   'P 1'
#
loop_
_entity.id
_entity.type
_entity.pdbx_description
1 polymer ?
#
loop_
_entity_poly.entity_id
_entity_poly.type
_entity_poly.pdbx_seq_one_letter_code
_entity_poly.pdbx_strand_id
1 'polypeptide(L)'
;MITLSKIKSYVLSNGSRILKVLQYGPRTAVEVSPFGVDSNPLKDMTAVYSKTAEMGEPVILGYINKNQISKQGETRIYSLGSDGNLAFSVHLKTDGTIEIGGNSDFMVKFNPLDAGLKNQDTQINTELGKIATAITSLGGSYVPTPITTNIDQSKLSNVKTS
;
A
#
# COMPACT_ATOMS: atom_id res chain seq x y z
N MET A 1 27.06 5.08 23.94
CA MET A 1 26.79 6.53 23.81
C MET A 1 25.98 6.75 22.55
N ILE A 2 24.78 7.31 22.67
CA ILE A 2 23.87 7.62 21.55
C ILE A 2 24.03 9.10 21.21
N THR A 3 24.00 9.45 19.92
CA THR A 3 24.09 10.86 19.48
C THR A 3 23.18 11.09 18.27
N LEU A 4 22.77 12.34 18.05
CA LEU A 4 21.96 12.73 16.91
C LEU A 4 22.84 13.16 15.73
N SER A 5 22.35 12.92 14.51
CA SER A 5 22.99 13.33 13.26
C SER A 5 21.95 13.67 12.19
N LYS A 6 22.33 14.46 11.17
CA LYS A 6 21.43 14.78 10.03
C LYS A 6 21.87 14.08 8.75
N ILE A 7 20.93 13.60 7.95
CA ILE A 7 21.21 12.88 6.71
C ILE A 7 21.53 13.86 5.58
N LYS A 8 22.65 13.62 4.88
CA LYS A 8 23.08 14.40 3.72
C LYS A 8 22.75 13.69 2.40
N SER A 9 23.05 12.39 2.32
CA SER A 9 22.82 11.53 1.13
C SER A 9 23.03 10.06 1.50
N TYR A 10 22.72 9.14 0.58
CA TYR A 10 22.91 7.70 0.76
C TYR A 10 23.51 7.06 -0.50
N VAL A 11 24.11 5.88 -0.35
CA VAL A 11 24.58 4.99 -1.43
C VAL A 11 24.29 3.55 -1.06
N LEU A 12 23.86 2.73 -2.02
CA LEU A 12 23.75 1.28 -1.85
C LEU A 12 25.02 0.62 -2.37
N SER A 13 25.67 -0.20 -1.53
CA SER A 13 26.88 -0.95 -1.90
C SER A 13 26.83 -2.33 -1.26
N ASN A 14 26.99 -3.39 -2.06
CA ASN A 14 26.98 -4.80 -1.61
C ASN A 14 25.76 -5.18 -0.73
N GLY A 15 24.57 -4.66 -1.05
CA GLY A 15 23.34 -4.95 -0.29
C GLY A 15 23.17 -4.15 1.01
N SER A 16 24.15 -3.32 1.38
CA SER A 16 24.09 -2.46 2.57
C SER A 16 23.83 -1.00 2.19
N ARG A 17 22.97 -0.31 2.95
CA ARG A 17 22.77 1.15 2.82
C ARG A 17 23.83 1.90 3.63
N ILE A 18 24.65 2.69 2.93
CA ILE A 18 25.66 3.57 3.51
C ILE A 18 25.12 5.00 3.50
N LEU A 19 25.00 5.59 4.69
CA LEU A 19 24.46 6.94 4.87
C LEU A 19 25.60 7.94 5.10
N LYS A 20 25.58 9.05 4.36
CA LYS A 20 26.40 10.23 4.67
C LYS A 20 25.63 11.12 5.62
N VAL A 21 26.17 11.34 6.82
CA VAL A 21 25.55 12.14 7.88
C VAL A 21 26.43 13.34 8.27
N LEU A 22 25.78 14.40 8.77
CA LEU A 22 26.43 15.60 9.32
C LEU A 22 26.44 15.50 10.85
N GLN A 23 27.64 15.42 11.41
CA GLN A 23 27.90 15.42 12.85
C GLN A 23 29.37 15.81 13.11
N TYR A 24 29.61 17.01 13.68
CA TYR A 24 30.97 17.56 13.87
C TYR A 24 31.90 17.30 12.66
N GLY A 25 31.34 17.41 11.44
CA GLY A 25 31.95 16.97 10.18
C GLY A 25 31.10 15.93 9.41
N PRO A 26 31.42 15.65 8.14
CA PRO A 26 30.78 14.60 7.36
C PRO A 26 31.28 13.21 7.80
N ARG A 27 30.36 12.28 8.02
CA ARG A 27 30.68 10.87 8.36
C ARG A 27 29.85 9.91 7.54
N THR A 28 30.34 8.68 7.40
CA THR A 28 29.62 7.55 6.78
C THR A 28 29.32 6.48 7.81
N ALA A 29 28.13 5.91 7.76
CA ALA A 29 27.72 4.83 8.65
C ALA A 29 26.77 3.87 7.92
N VAL A 30 26.74 2.61 8.35
CA VAL A 30 25.76 1.63 7.86
C VAL A 30 24.45 1.74 8.66
N GLU A 31 23.33 1.54 8.00
CA GLU A 31 22.01 1.52 8.64
C GLU A 31 21.65 0.12 9.15
N VAL A 32 21.13 0.05 10.38
CA VAL A 32 20.45 -1.12 10.91
C VAL A 32 18.96 -1.01 10.55
N SER A 33 18.43 -2.01 9.86
CA SER A 33 17.01 -2.10 9.50
C SER A 33 16.44 -3.48 9.87
N PRO A 34 15.15 -3.56 10.22
CA PRO A 34 14.48 -4.85 10.37
C PRO A 34 14.49 -5.62 9.04
N PHE A 35 14.72 -6.93 9.11
CA PHE A 35 14.67 -7.78 7.92
C PHE A 35 13.29 -7.68 7.24
N GLY A 36 13.29 -7.50 5.92
CA GLY A 36 12.07 -7.38 5.12
C GLY A 36 11.41 -5.99 5.13
N VAL A 37 11.94 -5.02 5.88
CA VAL A 37 11.47 -3.62 5.86
C VAL A 37 12.51 -2.75 5.19
N ASP A 38 12.27 -2.41 3.92
CA ASP A 38 13.15 -1.52 3.15
C ASP A 38 12.53 -0.12 3.05
N SER A 39 12.99 0.80 3.90
CA SER A 39 12.61 2.21 3.86
C SER A 39 13.84 3.07 3.71
N ASN A 40 13.76 4.09 2.85
CA ASN A 40 14.86 5.01 2.60
C ASN A 40 14.52 6.39 3.15
N PRO A 41 15.38 7.01 3.97
CA PRO A 41 15.12 8.33 4.51
C PRO A 41 15.20 9.44 3.45
N LEU A 42 14.47 10.52 3.72
CA LEU A 42 14.65 11.79 3.02
C LEU A 42 15.91 12.52 3.53
N LYS A 43 16.43 13.42 2.69
CA LYS A 43 17.48 14.35 3.08
C LYS A 43 17.05 15.16 4.31
N ASP A 44 18.01 15.51 5.17
CA ASP A 44 17.82 16.34 6.36
C ASP A 44 16.95 15.72 7.47
N MET A 45 16.56 14.45 7.36
CA MET A 45 16.02 13.69 8.50
C MET A 45 17.06 13.52 9.60
N THR A 46 16.59 13.49 10.85
CA THR A 46 17.44 13.27 12.02
C THR A 46 17.57 11.77 12.28
N ALA A 47 18.80 11.27 12.25
CA ALA A 47 19.14 9.88 12.52
C ALA A 47 19.68 9.70 13.95
N VAL A 48 19.39 8.54 14.54
CA VAL A 48 19.94 8.09 15.80
C VAL A 48 21.16 7.23 15.53
N TYR A 49 22.30 7.65 16.06
CA TYR A 49 23.60 7.04 15.82
C TYR A 49 24.11 6.34 17.09
N SER A 50 24.77 5.19 16.93
CA SER A 50 25.49 4.50 18.01
C SER A 50 26.87 4.05 17.58
N LYS A 51 27.79 4.00 18.55
CA LYS A 51 29.10 3.37 18.40
C LYS A 51 28.95 1.84 18.50
N THR A 52 29.75 1.11 17.74
CA THR A 52 29.94 -0.35 17.89
C THR A 52 31.17 -0.63 18.76
N ALA A 53 31.47 -1.92 18.97
CA ALA A 53 32.72 -2.33 19.61
C ALA A 53 33.96 -1.99 18.76
N GLU A 54 33.79 -1.97 17.44
CA GLU A 54 34.84 -1.64 16.49
C GLU A 54 34.99 -0.12 16.31
N MET A 55 36.20 0.37 16.56
CA MET A 55 36.47 1.80 16.45
C MET A 55 36.44 2.24 15.00
N GLY A 56 35.59 3.23 14.69
CA GLY A 56 35.45 3.76 13.34
C GLY A 56 34.33 3.13 12.52
N GLU A 57 33.60 2.15 13.07
CA GLU A 57 32.49 1.48 12.41
C GLU A 57 31.13 1.77 13.07
N PRO A 58 30.68 3.04 13.09
CA PRO A 58 29.41 3.33 13.71
C PRO A 58 28.22 2.90 12.86
N VAL A 59 27.08 2.79 13.54
CA VAL A 59 25.82 2.37 12.93
C VAL A 59 24.73 3.41 13.18
N ILE A 60 23.83 3.53 12.20
CA ILE A 60 22.57 4.25 12.35
C ILE A 60 21.52 3.24 12.80
N LEU A 61 20.92 3.47 13.96
CA LEU A 61 19.88 2.60 14.53
C LEU A 61 18.50 2.86 13.92
N GLY A 62 18.31 4.04 13.32
CA GLY A 62 17.07 4.46 12.70
C GLY A 62 16.95 5.98 12.67
N TYR A 63 15.73 6.46 12.40
CA TYR A 63 15.42 7.88 12.25
C TYR A 63 14.35 8.31 13.25
N ILE A 64 14.40 9.59 13.64
CA ILE A 64 13.33 10.18 14.43
C ILE A 64 12.10 10.33 13.53
N ASN A 65 11.07 9.55 13.82
CA ASN A 65 9.81 9.60 13.11
C ASN A 65 9.05 10.89 13.46
N LYS A 66 8.76 11.72 12.45
CA LYS A 66 7.94 12.95 12.60
C LYS A 66 6.46 12.73 12.26
N ASN A 67 6.10 11.60 11.65
CA ASN A 67 4.76 11.24 11.19
C ASN A 67 4.15 10.13 12.06
N GLN A 68 4.31 10.23 13.39
CA GLN A 68 3.83 9.25 14.35
C GLN A 68 2.36 9.54 14.74
N ILE A 69 1.43 9.09 13.89
CA ILE A 69 -0.02 9.28 14.10
C ILE A 69 -0.75 8.04 14.64
N SER A 70 -0.09 6.88 14.61
CA SER A 70 -0.69 5.62 15.08
C SER A 70 -0.97 5.68 16.57
N LYS A 71 -2.17 5.30 16.96
CA LYS A 71 -2.58 5.20 18.36
C LYS A 71 -2.00 3.94 19.00
N GLN A 72 -2.18 3.80 20.32
CA GLN A 72 -1.78 2.60 21.05
C GLN A 72 -2.43 1.36 20.41
N GLY A 73 -1.60 0.38 20.05
CA GLY A 73 -2.06 -0.86 19.40
C GLY A 73 -2.22 -0.78 17.88
N GLU A 74 -2.10 0.40 17.28
CA GLU A 74 -2.11 0.56 15.82
C GLU A 74 -0.71 0.36 15.24
N THR A 75 -0.63 -0.04 13.97
CA THR A 75 0.63 -0.14 13.23
C THR A 75 0.48 0.49 11.86
N ARG A 76 1.43 1.34 11.49
CA ARG A 76 1.42 2.03 10.20
C ARG A 76 2.77 1.93 9.51
N ILE A 77 2.73 1.55 8.25
CA ILE A 77 3.86 1.60 7.33
C ILE A 77 3.49 2.61 6.24
N TYR A 78 4.42 3.50 5.88
CA TYR A 78 4.13 4.57 4.95
C TYR A 78 5.36 4.99 4.16
N SER A 79 5.11 5.64 3.02
CA SER A 79 6.12 6.34 2.22
C SER A 79 5.86 7.84 2.21
N LEU A 80 6.92 8.60 1.96
CA LEU A 80 6.87 10.05 1.84
C LEU A 80 7.25 10.48 0.43
N GLY A 81 6.66 11.56 -0.06
CA GLY A 81 7.11 12.28 -1.25
C GLY A 81 8.43 12.99 -1.00
N SER A 82 9.04 13.51 -2.06
CA SER A 82 10.31 14.27 -1.99
C SER A 82 10.21 15.55 -1.15
N ASP A 83 8.99 16.04 -0.96
CA ASP A 83 8.64 17.21 -0.15
C ASP A 83 8.43 16.87 1.35
N GLY A 84 8.46 15.58 1.71
CA GLY A 84 8.20 15.11 3.07
C GLY A 84 6.73 14.85 3.39
N ASN A 85 5.82 15.07 2.45
CA ASN A 85 4.40 14.77 2.62
C ASN A 85 4.13 13.28 2.49
N LEU A 86 3.04 12.80 3.09
CA LEU A 86 2.61 11.41 2.96
C LEU A 86 2.28 11.09 1.50
N ALA A 87 2.92 10.06 0.93
CA ALA A 87 2.63 9.59 -0.42
C ALA A 87 1.67 8.39 -0.41
N PHE A 88 1.90 7.41 0.45
CA PHE A 88 1.05 6.23 0.59
C PHE A 88 1.20 5.64 2.00
N SER A 89 0.16 4.97 2.51
CA SER A 89 0.29 4.20 3.75
C SER A 89 -0.61 2.97 3.80
N VAL A 90 -0.16 1.99 4.58
CA VAL A 90 -0.95 0.88 5.09
C VAL A 90 -1.08 1.07 6.60
N HIS A 91 -2.30 1.13 7.12
CA HIS A 91 -2.59 1.40 8.52
C HIS A 91 -3.49 0.32 9.11
N LEU A 92 -2.95 -0.47 10.04
CA LEU A 92 -3.69 -1.43 10.84
C LEU A 92 -4.28 -0.72 12.05
N LYS A 93 -5.61 -0.71 12.14
CA LYS A 93 -6.38 0.02 13.15
C LYS A 93 -6.83 -0.92 14.26
N THR A 94 -7.03 -0.39 15.47
CA THR A 94 -7.52 -1.16 16.61
C THR A 94 -9.00 -1.51 16.52
N ASP A 95 -9.76 -0.88 15.62
CA ASP A 95 -11.16 -1.19 15.35
C ASP A 95 -11.36 -2.40 14.42
N GLY A 96 -10.27 -3.09 14.05
CA GLY A 96 -10.29 -4.26 13.17
C GLY A 96 -10.23 -3.93 11.69
N THR A 97 -10.10 -2.64 11.31
CA THR A 97 -9.97 -2.23 9.91
C THR A 97 -8.52 -2.07 9.47
N ILE A 98 -8.32 -2.11 8.15
CA ILE A 98 -7.06 -1.77 7.49
C ILE A 98 -7.32 -0.67 6.46
N GLU A 99 -6.60 0.45 6.58
CA GLU A 99 -6.61 1.52 5.58
C GLU A 99 -5.45 1.28 4.60
N ILE A 100 -5.74 1.14 3.31
CA ILE A 100 -4.74 0.95 2.26
C ILE A 100 -4.84 2.12 1.27
N GLY A 101 -3.86 3.00 1.28
CA GLY A 101 -3.86 4.18 0.41
C GLY A 101 -4.81 5.30 0.84
N GLY A 102 -5.50 5.15 1.99
CA GLY A 102 -6.44 6.13 2.51
C GLY A 102 -7.71 5.48 3.03
N ASN A 103 -8.75 6.30 3.25
CA ASN A 103 -10.04 5.87 3.82
C ASN A 103 -11.26 6.37 3.02
N SER A 104 -11.06 6.91 1.82
CA SER A 104 -12.14 7.49 1.00
C SER A 104 -12.88 6.44 0.17
N ASP A 105 -12.15 5.43 -0.33
CA ASP A 105 -12.71 4.36 -1.15
C ASP A 105 -12.65 3.02 -0.42
N PHE A 106 -13.57 2.12 -0.75
CA PHE A 106 -13.62 0.77 -0.20
C PHE A 106 -13.05 -0.24 -1.19
N MET A 107 -12.19 -1.13 -0.70
CA MET A 107 -11.83 -2.33 -1.45
C MET A 107 -13.04 -3.28 -1.51
N VAL A 108 -13.27 -3.86 -2.69
CA VAL A 108 -14.37 -4.80 -2.91
C VAL A 108 -13.85 -6.22 -3.03
N LYS A 109 -14.55 -7.17 -2.41
CA LYS A 109 -14.25 -8.60 -2.58
C LYS A 109 -14.67 -9.04 -3.98
N PHE A 110 -13.73 -9.58 -4.75
CA PHE A 110 -13.96 -10.00 -6.14
C PHE A 110 -15.10 -11.04 -6.25
N ASN A 111 -15.04 -12.16 -5.51
CA ASN A 111 -16.01 -13.25 -5.68
C ASN A 111 -17.47 -12.81 -5.38
N PRO A 112 -17.77 -12.09 -4.27
CA PRO A 112 -19.11 -11.58 -4.04
C PRO A 112 -19.59 -10.56 -5.09
N LEU A 113 -18.70 -9.69 -5.59
CA LEU A 113 -19.04 -8.74 -6.66
C LEU A 113 -19.39 -9.45 -7.97
N ASP A 114 -18.56 -10.40 -8.39
CA ASP A 114 -18.77 -11.22 -9.59
C ASP A 114 -20.10 -12.00 -9.51
N ALA A 115 -20.39 -12.59 -8.35
CA ALA A 115 -21.66 -13.27 -8.11
C ALA A 115 -22.86 -12.30 -8.20
N GLY A 116 -22.74 -11.10 -7.63
CA GLY A 116 -23.76 -10.06 -7.71
C GLY A 116 -24.05 -9.62 -9.16
N LEU A 117 -22.99 -9.37 -9.95
CA LEU A 117 -23.11 -8.99 -11.36
C LEU A 117 -23.73 -10.10 -12.21
N LYS A 118 -23.32 -11.36 -12.03
CA LYS A 118 -23.90 -12.51 -12.74
C LYS A 118 -25.38 -12.73 -12.40
N ASN A 119 -25.77 -12.48 -11.14
CA ASN A 119 -27.17 -12.51 -10.75
C ASN A 119 -27.97 -11.39 -11.43
N GLN A 120 -27.40 -10.18 -11.52
CA GLN A 120 -28.02 -9.06 -12.24
C GLN A 120 -28.18 -9.37 -13.73
N ASP A 121 -27.15 -9.90 -14.40
CA ASP A 121 -27.22 -10.32 -15.81
C ASP A 121 -28.35 -11.34 -16.02
N THR A 122 -28.47 -12.31 -15.10
CA THR A 122 -29.52 -13.34 -15.14
C THR A 122 -30.93 -12.73 -15.04
N GLN A 123 -31.12 -11.76 -14.13
CA GLN A 123 -32.40 -11.06 -13.99
C GLN A 123 -32.74 -10.26 -15.26
N ILE A 124 -31.78 -9.54 -15.83
CA ILE A 124 -32.01 -8.76 -17.06
C ILE A 124 -32.36 -9.70 -18.22
N ASN A 125 -31.60 -10.79 -18.41
CA ASN A 125 -31.87 -11.77 -19.46
C ASN A 125 -33.25 -12.42 -19.30
N THR A 126 -33.70 -12.62 -18.07
CA THR A 126 -35.05 -13.12 -17.76
C THR A 126 -36.12 -12.15 -18.25
N GLU A 127 -35.98 -10.85 -17.97
CA GLU A 127 -36.93 -9.82 -18.42
C GLU A 127 -36.88 -9.63 -19.94
N LEU A 128 -35.71 -9.66 -20.57
CA LEU A 128 -35.57 -9.61 -22.02
C LEU A 128 -36.30 -10.76 -22.71
N GLY A 129 -36.27 -11.97 -22.13
CA GLY A 129 -37.03 -13.11 -22.62
C GLY A 129 -38.55 -12.90 -22.54
N LYS A 130 -39.05 -12.28 -21.46
CA LYS A 130 -40.48 -11.92 -21.32
C LYS A 130 -40.89 -10.89 -22.36
N ILE A 131 -40.06 -9.88 -22.58
CA ILE A 131 -40.29 -8.84 -23.61
C ILE A 131 -40.33 -9.48 -25.00
N ALA A 132 -39.37 -10.35 -25.33
CA ALA A 132 -39.35 -11.08 -26.60
C ALA A 132 -40.62 -11.90 -26.84
N THR A 133 -41.11 -12.58 -25.79
CA THR A 133 -42.36 -13.34 -25.82
C THR A 133 -43.55 -12.43 -26.13
N ALA A 134 -43.65 -11.28 -25.45
CA ALA A 134 -44.74 -10.33 -25.65
C ALA A 134 -44.72 -9.66 -27.05
N ILE A 135 -43.55 -9.35 -27.59
CA ILE A 135 -43.42 -8.79 -28.95
C ILE A 135 -43.84 -9.83 -29.99
N THR A 136 -43.40 -11.07 -29.81
CA THR A 136 -43.72 -12.18 -30.72
C THR A 136 -45.21 -12.48 -30.75
N SER A 137 -45.91 -12.42 -29.60
CA SER A 137 -47.35 -12.67 -29.54
C SER A 137 -48.20 -11.62 -30.26
N LEU A 138 -47.65 -10.42 -30.49
CA LEU A 138 -48.27 -9.33 -31.25
C LEU A 138 -47.86 -9.32 -32.74
N GLY A 139 -47.14 -10.35 -33.20
CA GLY A 139 -46.68 -10.49 -34.59
C GLY A 139 -45.38 -9.74 -34.92
N GLY A 140 -44.71 -9.16 -33.92
CA GLY A 140 -43.37 -8.60 -34.08
C GLY A 140 -42.27 -9.66 -34.01
N SER A 141 -41.02 -9.25 -34.22
CA SER A 141 -39.83 -10.09 -34.02
C SER A 141 -38.80 -9.36 -33.17
N TYR A 142 -38.41 -9.98 -32.06
CA TYR A 142 -37.31 -9.54 -31.21
C TYR A 142 -36.59 -10.76 -30.65
N VAL A 143 -35.30 -10.88 -30.95
CA VAL A 143 -34.44 -11.96 -30.46
C VAL A 143 -33.34 -11.32 -29.60
N PRO A 144 -33.48 -11.32 -28.27
CA PRO A 144 -32.48 -10.71 -27.40
C PRO A 144 -31.19 -11.54 -27.40
N THR A 145 -30.06 -10.86 -27.51
CA THR A 145 -28.76 -11.46 -27.20
C THR A 145 -28.55 -11.43 -25.69
N PRO A 146 -28.14 -12.54 -25.06
CA PRO A 146 -27.86 -12.56 -23.62
C PRO A 146 -26.78 -11.54 -23.23
N ILE A 147 -27.06 -10.78 -22.19
CA ILE A 147 -26.08 -9.91 -21.52
C ILE A 147 -25.18 -10.77 -20.65
N THR A 148 -23.87 -10.54 -20.75
CA THR A 148 -22.86 -11.18 -19.91
C THR A 148 -21.82 -10.16 -19.48
N THR A 149 -21.62 -10.01 -18.19
CA THR A 149 -20.59 -9.17 -17.60
C THR A 149 -19.39 -10.03 -17.21
N ASN A 150 -18.21 -9.68 -17.70
CA ASN A 150 -16.96 -10.34 -17.34
C ASN A 150 -16.00 -9.33 -16.69
N ILE A 151 -15.65 -9.58 -15.43
CA ILE A 151 -14.69 -8.76 -14.67
C ILE A 151 -13.39 -9.49 -14.32
N ASP A 152 -13.10 -10.63 -14.94
CA ASP A 152 -11.92 -11.46 -14.62
C ASP A 152 -10.59 -10.70 -14.70
N GLN A 153 -10.50 -9.72 -15.62
CA GLN A 153 -9.33 -8.85 -15.75
C GLN A 153 -9.11 -7.93 -14.55
N SER A 154 -10.13 -7.70 -13.73
CA SER A 154 -10.07 -6.92 -12.49
C SER A 154 -9.60 -7.75 -11.29
N LYS A 155 -9.38 -9.05 -11.45
CA LYS A 155 -8.97 -9.95 -10.36
C LYS A 155 -7.49 -9.83 -10.05
N LEU A 156 -7.17 -9.32 -8.87
CA LEU A 156 -5.83 -9.41 -8.30
C LEU A 156 -5.57 -10.84 -7.81
N SER A 157 -4.61 -11.54 -8.43
CA SER A 157 -4.30 -12.94 -8.09
C SER A 157 -3.36 -13.09 -6.89
N ASN A 158 -2.57 -12.05 -6.60
CA ASN A 158 -1.55 -11.99 -5.57
C ASN A 158 -2.03 -11.34 -4.26
N VAL A 159 -3.23 -10.75 -4.23
CA VAL A 159 -3.83 -10.14 -3.04
C VAL A 159 -5.15 -10.86 -2.75
N LYS A 160 -5.25 -11.47 -1.57
CA LYS A 160 -6.43 -12.24 -1.13
C LYS A 160 -6.95 -11.69 0.20
N THR A 161 -8.26 -11.76 0.38
CA THR A 161 -8.95 -11.34 1.61
C THR A 161 -10.06 -12.37 1.95
N SER A 162 -10.34 -12.56 3.24
CA SER A 162 -11.37 -13.48 3.76
C SER A 162 -12.70 -12.77 3.94
#